data_AF-A0A538R3W0-F1
#
_entry.id   AF-A0A538R3W0-F1
#
_cell.length_a   1.000
_cell.length_b   1.000
_cell.length_c   1.000
_cell.angle_alpha   90.00
_cell.angle_beta   90.00
_cell.angle_gamma   90.00
#
_symmetry.space_group_name_H-M   'P 1'
#
loop_
_entity.id
_entity.type
_entity.pdbx_description
1 polymer ?
#
loop_
_entity_poly.entity_id
_entity_poly.type
_entity_poly.pdbx_seq_one_letter_code
_entity_poly.pdbx_strand_id
1 'polypeptide(L)'
;MLMQRNIDRLWASATTVAARKAGLFELWDDCAETGSDELLAGSAAARAFVIGIIRARLRGSDAYTADELAQLNARRRSKAVFAPYE
;
A
#
# COMPACT_ATOMS: atom_id res chain seq x y z
N MET A 1 -9.24 11.35 -7.11
CA MET A 1 -9.29 9.87 -7.20
C MET A 1 -9.74 9.27 -5.87
N LEU A 2 -10.42 8.12 -5.84
CA LEU A 2 -10.85 7.45 -4.60
C LEU A 2 -9.67 7.10 -3.68
N MET A 3 -8.59 6.54 -4.24
CA MET A 3 -7.41 6.14 -3.47
C MET A 3 -6.76 7.32 -2.71
N GLN A 4 -6.63 8.48 -3.36
CA GLN A 4 -6.14 9.71 -2.71
C GLN A 4 -6.93 10.03 -1.44
N ARG A 5 -8.27 10.02 -1.51
CA ARG A 5 -9.12 10.31 -0.35
C ARG A 5 -8.95 9.28 0.78
N ASN A 6 -8.74 8.01 0.44
CA ASN A 6 -8.49 6.97 1.43
C ASN A 6 -7.15 7.19 2.14
N ILE A 7 -6.11 7.57 1.39
CA ILE A 7 -4.80 7.92 1.95
C ILE A 7 -4.89 9.17 2.81
N ASP A 8 -5.62 10.20 2.40
CA ASP A 8 -5.80 11.43 3.19
C ASP A 8 -6.51 11.13 4.53
N ARG A 9 -7.55 10.29 4.50
CA ARG A 9 -8.23 9.83 5.72
C ARG A 9 -7.31 9.00 6.61
N LEU A 10 -6.53 8.09 6.03
CA LEU A 10 -5.54 7.30 6.77
C LEU A 10 -4.51 8.22 7.45
N TRP A 11 -4.04 9.25 6.77
CA TRP A 11 -3.08 10.19 7.35
C TRP A 11 -3.69 11.03 8.47
N ALA A 12 -4.97 11.40 8.35
CA ALA A 12 -5.68 12.15 9.38
C ALA A 12 -5.93 11.31 10.65
N SER A 13 -6.13 9.99 10.52
CA SER A 13 -6.47 9.11 11.65
C SER A 13 -5.28 8.35 12.25
N ALA A 14 -4.24 8.04 11.47
CA ALA A 14 -3.08 7.29 11.93
C ALA A 14 -2.01 8.19 12.53
N THR A 15 -1.86 8.12 13.86
CA THR A 15 -0.93 8.94 14.64
C THR A 15 0.49 8.36 14.72
N THR A 16 0.69 7.07 14.39
CA THR A 16 2.00 6.42 14.40
C THR A 16 2.46 6.00 13.00
N VAL A 17 3.77 5.92 12.79
CA VAL A 17 4.35 5.41 11.53
C VAL A 17 3.91 3.97 11.28
N ALA A 18 3.87 3.12 12.32
CA ALA A 18 3.40 1.75 12.23
C ALA A 18 1.93 1.66 11.75
N ALA A 19 1.04 2.52 12.26
CA ALA A 19 -0.35 2.56 11.82
C ALA A 19 -0.48 3.02 10.35
N ARG A 20 0.33 4.00 9.93
CA ARG A 20 0.37 4.44 8.53
C ARG A 20 0.88 3.34 7.60
N LYS A 21 1.93 2.65 8.00
CA LYS A 21 2.47 1.49 7.29
C LYS A 21 1.40 0.40 7.11
N ALA A 22 0.78 -0.02 8.20
CA ALA A 22 -0.30 -1.02 8.15
C ALA A 22 -1.44 -0.59 7.22
N GLY A 23 -1.94 0.66 7.35
CA GLY A 23 -3.03 1.14 6.50
C GLY A 23 -2.68 1.25 5.01
N LEU A 24 -1.45 1.67 4.68
CA LEU A 24 -0.98 1.70 3.29
C LEU A 24 -0.89 0.30 2.70
N PHE A 25 -0.38 -0.66 3.48
CA PHE A 25 -0.30 -2.04 3.05
C PHE A 25 -1.69 -2.61 2.77
N GLU A 26 -2.66 -2.43 3.68
CA GLU A 26 -4.03 -2.93 3.45
C GLU A 26 -4.68 -2.28 2.21
N LEU A 27 -4.50 -0.98 2.00
CA LEU A 27 -5.00 -0.30 0.79
C LEU A 27 -4.41 -0.87 -0.51
N TRP A 28 -3.15 -1.30 -0.48
CA TRP A 28 -2.49 -1.95 -1.62
C TRP A 28 -2.95 -3.42 -1.79
N ASP A 29 -3.08 -4.15 -0.68
CA ASP A 29 -3.41 -5.58 -0.64
C ASP A 29 -4.88 -5.84 -1.05
N ASP A 30 -5.79 -4.91 -0.73
CA ASP A 30 -7.22 -4.97 -1.08
C ASP A 30 -7.54 -4.64 -2.54
N CYS A 31 -6.55 -4.20 -3.33
CA CYS A 31 -6.77 -3.93 -4.75
C CYS A 31 -7.11 -5.24 -5.49
N ALA A 32 -8.10 -5.18 -6.38
CA ALA A 32 -8.64 -6.37 -7.04
C ALA A 32 -7.65 -7.02 -8.00
N GLU A 33 -7.69 -8.36 -8.05
CA GLU A 33 -6.88 -9.18 -8.96
C GLU A 33 -7.73 -10.04 -9.91
N THR A 34 -9.04 -9.96 -9.78
CA THR A 34 -10.03 -10.62 -10.63
C THR A 34 -11.19 -9.67 -10.89
N GLY A 35 -11.80 -9.75 -12.06
CA GLY A 35 -12.95 -8.93 -12.44
C GLY A 35 -12.86 -8.49 -13.89
N SER A 36 -13.56 -7.41 -14.25
CA SER A 36 -13.46 -6.81 -15.58
C SER A 36 -12.09 -6.16 -15.80
N ASP A 37 -11.69 -6.03 -17.07
CA ASP A 37 -10.43 -5.38 -17.45
C ASP A 37 -10.33 -3.94 -16.91
N GLU A 38 -11.45 -3.21 -16.89
CA GLU A 38 -11.52 -1.86 -16.31
C GLU A 38 -11.22 -1.86 -14.81
N LEU A 39 -11.77 -2.82 -14.06
CA LEU A 39 -11.52 -2.96 -12.62
C LEU A 39 -10.05 -3.32 -12.36
N LEU A 40 -9.47 -4.21 -13.17
CA LEU A 40 -8.08 -4.61 -13.06
C LEU A 40 -7.14 -3.45 -13.37
N ALA A 41 -7.40 -2.68 -14.42
CA ALA A 41 -6.63 -1.49 -14.78
C ALA A 41 -6.70 -0.42 -13.67
N GLY A 42 -7.90 -0.17 -13.13
CA GLY A 42 -8.09 0.75 -12.00
C GLY A 42 -7.35 0.30 -10.74
N SER A 43 -7.34 -1.01 -10.47
CA SER A 43 -6.64 -1.62 -9.33
C SER A 43 -5.12 -1.54 -9.48
N ALA A 44 -4.59 -1.78 -10.69
CA ALA A 44 -3.17 -1.62 -10.97
C ALA A 44 -2.73 -0.16 -10.78
N ALA A 45 -3.51 0.81 -11.27
CA ALA A 45 -3.23 2.22 -11.07
C ALA A 45 -3.29 2.62 -9.59
N ALA A 46 -4.24 2.08 -8.83
CA ALA A 46 -4.35 2.30 -7.39
C ALA A 46 -3.16 1.74 -6.62
N ARG A 47 -2.70 0.52 -6.94
CA ARG A 47 -1.48 -0.06 -6.34
C ARG A 47 -0.25 0.80 -6.62
N ALA A 48 -0.04 1.17 -7.88
CA ALA A 48 1.08 2.04 -8.27
C ALA A 48 1.06 3.37 -7.52
N PHE A 49 -0.14 3.95 -7.33
CA PHE A 49 -0.31 5.17 -6.57
C PHE A 49 0.09 5.02 -5.10
N VAL A 50 -0.34 3.94 -4.43
CA VAL A 50 0.04 3.64 -3.03
C VAL A 50 1.56 3.46 -2.91
N ILE A 51 2.19 2.74 -3.85
CA ILE A 51 3.66 2.59 -3.88
C ILE A 51 4.36 3.94 -4.02
N GLY A 52 3.87 4.82 -4.90
CA GLY A 52 4.39 6.18 -5.04
C GLY A 52 4.33 6.99 -3.74
N ILE A 53 3.23 6.88 -3.00
CA ILE A 53 3.08 7.53 -1.69
C ILE A 53 4.04 6.95 -0.65
N ILE A 54 4.22 5.63 -0.61
CA ILE A 54 5.19 4.98 0.28
C ILE A 54 6.60 5.51 -0.01
N ARG A 55 7.04 5.51 -1.27
CA ARG A 55 8.36 6.02 -1.67
C ARG A 55 8.55 7.49 -1.31
N ALA A 56 7.51 8.30 -1.47
CA ALA A 56 7.58 9.73 -1.21
C ALA A 56 7.61 10.06 0.30
N ARG A 57 6.90 9.30 1.13
CA ARG A 57 6.64 9.67 2.54
C ARG A 57 7.35 8.78 3.57
N LEU A 58 7.56 7.50 3.28
CA LEU A 58 8.18 6.53 4.19
C LEU A 58 9.63 6.29 3.76
N ARG A 59 10.54 7.08 4.33
CA ARG A 59 11.98 7.12 3.98
C ARG A 59 12.84 7.20 5.24
N GLY A 60 14.11 6.83 5.12
CA GLY A 60 15.03 6.83 6.27
C GLY A 60 14.52 5.90 7.37
N SER A 61 14.44 6.40 8.61
CA SER A 61 13.93 5.64 9.75
C SER A 61 12.47 5.17 9.60
N ASP A 62 11.68 5.86 8.77
CA ASP A 62 10.26 5.55 8.57
C ASP A 62 10.04 4.57 7.41
N ALA A 63 11.09 4.22 6.65
CA ALA A 63 10.99 3.24 5.57
C ALA A 63 10.59 1.87 6.10
N TYR A 64 9.97 1.04 5.26
CA TYR A 64 9.80 -0.37 5.62
C TYR A 64 11.15 -1.06 5.74
N THR A 65 11.35 -1.81 6.82
CA THR A 65 12.52 -2.68 6.98
C THR A 65 12.32 -3.99 6.21
N ALA A 66 13.40 -4.73 5.98
CA ALA A 66 13.33 -6.04 5.36
C ALA A 66 12.43 -7.01 6.14
N ASP A 67 12.50 -6.98 7.47
CA ASP A 67 11.68 -7.83 8.35
C ASP A 67 10.19 -7.45 8.28
N GLU A 68 9.87 -6.15 8.25
CA GLU A 68 8.49 -5.70 8.07
C GLU A 68 7.94 -6.16 6.71
N LEU A 69 8.72 -6.01 5.63
CA LEU A 69 8.33 -6.48 4.30
C LEU A 69 8.13 -8.00 4.26
N ALA A 70 9.00 -8.77 4.90
CA ALA A 70 8.86 -10.22 4.99
C ALA A 70 7.58 -10.62 5.74
N GLN A 71 7.29 -9.97 6.88
CA GLN A 71 6.08 -10.23 7.66
C GLN A 71 4.80 -9.86 6.91
N LEU A 72 4.78 -8.71 6.24
CA LEU A 72 3.64 -8.26 5.43
C LEU A 72 3.41 -9.22 4.25
N ASN A 73 4.48 -9.60 3.54
CA ASN A 73 4.37 -10.55 2.46
C ASN A 73 3.91 -11.93 2.92
N ALA A 74 4.29 -12.38 4.12
CA ALA A 74 3.84 -13.68 4.64
C ALA A 74 2.32 -13.74 4.87
N ARG A 75 1.65 -12.59 5.09
CA ARG A 75 0.20 -12.51 5.39
C ARG A 75 -0.66 -11.82 4.33
N ARG A 76 -0.07 -11.45 3.18
CA ARG A 76 -0.77 -10.75 2.09
C ARG A 76 -1.87 -11.62 1.48
N ARG A 77 -2.97 -10.98 1.09
CA ARG A 77 -4.05 -11.59 0.32
C ARG A 77 -3.76 -11.54 -1.18
N SER A 78 -3.09 -10.48 -1.62
CA SER A 78 -2.63 -10.25 -2.98
C SER A 78 -1.66 -11.33 -3.45
N LYS A 79 -1.81 -11.80 -4.69
CA LYS A 79 -0.82 -12.69 -5.32
C LYS A 79 0.48 -11.95 -5.63
N ALA A 80 0.40 -10.64 -5.88
CA ALA A 80 1.57 -9.80 -6.12
C ALA A 80 2.45 -9.73 -4.87
N VAL A 81 3.77 -9.57 -5.04
CA VAL A 81 4.70 -9.32 -3.94
C VAL A 81 4.66 -7.84 -3.59
N PHE A 82 4.57 -7.53 -2.29
CA PHE A 82 4.68 -6.17 -1.80
C PHE A 82 6.16 -5.78 -1.64
N ALA A 83 6.71 -5.15 -2.67
CA ALA A 83 8.10 -4.69 -2.73
C ALA A 83 8.16 -3.18 -3.06
N PRO A 84 7.84 -2.28 -2.11
CA PRO A 84 7.64 -0.88 -2.40
C PRO A 84 8.90 -0.11 -2.79
N TYR A 85 10.10 -0.67 -2.65
CA TYR A 85 11.36 0.02 -2.94
C TYR A 85 12.19 -0.63 -4.06
N GLU A 86 11.66 -1.67 -4.70
CA GLU A 86 12.27 -2.32 -5.87
C GLU A 86 11.88 -1.64 -7.20
#